data_AF-A0A9E4GR70-F1
#
_entry.id   AF-A0A9E4GR70-F1
#
_cell.length_a   1.000
_cell.length_b   1.000
_cell.length_c   1.000
_cell.angle_alpha   90.00
_cell.angle_beta   90.00
_cell.angle_gamma   90.00
#
_symmetry.space_group_name_H-M   'P 1'
#
loop_
_entity.id
_entity.type
_entity.pdbx_description
1 polymer ?
#
loop_
_entity_poly.entity_id
_entity_poly.type
_entity_poly.pdbx_seq_one_letter_code
_entity_poly.pdbx_strand_id
1 'polypeptide(L)'
;MTNSGIKLVWAGWDGDPTIGFSGRASKRWAEHLPVGTRMLLYETTGRAKGSKAKGSKSIVGEVEVSGSFDDGVAIRADDEQHDAVLPVGVVQARADVSPVRLERVREILDDEKWPRRGESWRPLSEEEYQALLAEMRG
;
A
#
# COMPACT_ATOMS: atom_id res chain seq x y z
N MET A 1 12.99 7.88 13.26
CA MET A 1 11.61 8.09 12.76
C MET A 1 11.38 7.05 11.70
N THR A 2 10.26 6.33 11.76
CA THR A 2 9.92 5.31 10.79
C THR A 2 9.27 5.99 9.59
N ASN A 3 9.78 5.76 8.37
CA ASN A 3 9.10 6.26 7.18
C ASN A 3 7.74 5.58 7.06
N SER A 4 6.70 6.34 6.76
CA SER A 4 5.35 5.80 6.55
C SER A 4 4.70 6.41 5.32
N GLY A 5 3.72 5.70 4.76
CA GLY A 5 2.98 6.18 3.62
C GLY A 5 1.80 5.32 3.24
N ILE A 6 1.03 5.80 2.26
CA ILE A 6 -0.07 5.05 1.64
C ILE A 6 0.41 4.50 0.31
N LYS A 7 0.28 3.17 0.16
CA LYS A 7 0.52 2.46 -1.07
C LYS A 7 -0.81 2.12 -1.73
N LEU A 8 -0.99 2.55 -2.97
CA LEU A 8 -2.12 2.14 -3.80
C LEU A 8 -1.87 0.74 -4.36
N VAL A 9 -2.82 -0.17 -4.10
CA VAL A 9 -2.81 -1.56 -4.57
C VAL A 9 -4.06 -1.87 -5.40
N TRP A 10 -3.99 -2.95 -6.17
CA TRP A 10 -5.16 -3.51 -6.82
C TRP A 10 -6.10 -4.18 -5.81
N ALA A 11 -7.34 -4.35 -6.24
CA ALA A 11 -8.38 -5.08 -5.54
C ALA A 11 -7.97 -6.53 -5.26
N GLY A 12 -8.22 -6.94 -4.03
CA GLY A 12 -8.03 -8.31 -3.56
C GLY A 12 -6.75 -8.54 -2.77
N TRP A 13 -6.07 -7.50 -2.27
CA TRP A 13 -4.95 -7.72 -1.35
C TRP A 13 -5.43 -8.47 -0.12
N ASP A 14 -4.73 -9.56 0.23
CA ASP A 14 -5.08 -10.45 1.34
C ASP A 14 -3.83 -11.03 2.00
N GLY A 15 -2.96 -10.15 2.50
CA GLY A 15 -1.74 -10.57 3.21
C GLY A 15 -0.61 -11.04 2.29
N ASP A 16 -0.59 -10.56 1.04
CA ASP A 16 0.46 -10.90 0.09
C ASP A 16 1.86 -10.58 0.65
N PRO A 17 2.86 -11.47 0.48
CA PRO A 17 4.21 -11.29 1.02
C PRO A 17 5.03 -10.23 0.26
N THR A 18 4.47 -9.69 -0.82
CA THR A 18 5.11 -8.69 -1.67
C THR A 18 4.12 -7.63 -2.09
N ILE A 19 4.63 -6.42 -2.33
CA ILE A 19 3.85 -5.30 -2.86
C ILE A 19 4.44 -4.84 -4.18
N GLY A 20 3.61 -4.83 -5.22
CA GLY A 20 4.04 -4.48 -6.58
C GLY A 20 4.11 -2.99 -6.87
N PHE A 21 5.09 -2.62 -7.71
CA PHE A 21 5.33 -1.27 -8.23
C PHE A 21 5.61 -1.34 -9.73
N SER A 22 5.19 -0.31 -10.47
CA SER A 22 5.70 -0.13 -11.84
C SER A 22 7.17 0.22 -11.81
N GLY A 23 7.90 -0.03 -12.89
CA GLY A 23 9.35 0.20 -12.96
C GLY A 23 9.71 1.69 -12.81
N ARG A 24 8.79 2.59 -13.17
CA ARG A 24 8.94 4.03 -12.90
C ARG A 24 8.77 4.35 -11.42
N ALA A 25 7.78 3.72 -10.77
CA ALA A 25 7.48 3.97 -9.38
C ALA A 25 8.55 3.39 -8.44
N SER A 26 9.06 2.18 -8.72
CA SER A 26 10.13 1.58 -7.92
C SER A 26 11.39 2.44 -7.92
N LYS A 27 11.82 2.91 -9.11
CA LYS A 27 12.96 3.83 -9.24
C LYS A 27 12.73 5.17 -8.52
N ARG A 28 11.52 5.72 -8.62
CA ARG A 28 11.19 7.02 -7.99
C ARG A 28 11.21 6.94 -6.46
N TRP A 29 10.79 5.82 -5.88
CA TRP A 29 10.55 5.70 -4.44
C TRP A 29 11.56 4.82 -3.72
N ALA A 30 12.56 4.24 -4.40
CA ALA A 30 13.52 3.31 -3.81
C ALA A 30 14.16 3.83 -2.52
N GLU A 31 14.61 5.10 -2.51
CA GLU A 31 15.25 5.72 -1.34
C GLU A 31 14.27 6.03 -0.20
N HIS A 32 12.96 6.09 -0.50
CA HIS A 32 11.91 6.36 0.48
C HIS A 32 11.34 5.08 1.12
N LEU A 33 11.72 3.91 0.60
CA LEU A 33 11.19 2.61 1.02
C LEU A 33 12.28 1.68 1.61
N PRO A 34 13.12 2.13 2.56
CA PRO A 34 14.04 1.23 3.25
C PRO A 34 13.29 0.21 4.12
N VAL A 35 13.99 -0.84 4.53
CA VAL A 35 13.52 -1.81 5.53
C VAL A 35 13.00 -1.10 6.77
N GLY A 36 11.86 -1.56 7.30
CA GLY A 36 11.14 -0.95 8.42
C GLY A 36 10.14 0.13 8.02
N THR A 37 10.09 0.56 6.75
CA THR A 37 9.07 1.50 6.28
C THR A 37 7.67 0.91 6.40
N ARG A 38 6.72 1.68 6.93
CA ARG A 38 5.32 1.27 7.12
C ARG A 38 4.45 1.70 5.95
N MET A 39 3.64 0.79 5.44
CA MET A 39 2.72 1.07 4.34
C MET A 39 1.29 0.78 4.76
N LEU A 40 0.45 1.80 4.72
CA LEU A 40 -1.00 1.63 4.70
C LEU A 40 -1.42 1.24 3.28
N LEU A 41 -2.18 0.16 3.15
CA LEU A 41 -2.57 -0.36 1.84
C LEU A 41 -3.94 0.16 1.45
N TYR A 42 -3.97 1.07 0.48
CA TYR A 42 -5.22 1.57 -0.11
C TYR A 42 -5.60 0.76 -1.33
N GLU A 43 -6.72 0.07 -1.24
CA GLU A 43 -7.26 -0.76 -2.30
C GLU A 43 -8.05 0.09 -3.30
N THR A 44 -7.59 0.10 -4.55
CA THR A 44 -8.28 0.75 -5.67
C THR A 44 -9.36 -0.15 -6.28
N THR A 45 -10.15 0.38 -7.22
CA THR A 45 -11.08 -0.45 -8.03
C THR A 45 -10.40 -1.22 -9.15
N GLY A 46 -9.12 -0.96 -9.43
CA GLY A 46 -8.36 -1.74 -10.40
C GLY A 46 -8.15 -3.16 -9.88
N ARG A 47 -8.07 -4.15 -10.76
CA ARG A 47 -7.86 -5.55 -10.39
C ARG A 47 -6.79 -6.17 -11.27
N ALA A 48 -6.08 -7.17 -10.75
CA ALA A 48 -5.16 -7.98 -11.53
C ALA A 48 -5.91 -8.66 -12.70
N LYS A 49 -5.22 -8.86 -13.84
CA LYS A 49 -5.77 -9.62 -14.97
C LYS A 49 -6.21 -11.01 -14.50
N GLY A 50 -7.45 -11.39 -14.83
CA GLY A 50 -8.05 -12.67 -14.42
C GLY A 50 -8.69 -12.67 -13.03
N SER A 51 -8.48 -11.65 -12.21
CA SER A 51 -9.09 -11.56 -10.87
C SER A 51 -10.59 -11.23 -10.93
N LYS A 52 -11.36 -11.82 -10.02
CA LYS A 52 -12.77 -11.51 -9.75
C LYS A 52 -12.97 -10.56 -8.56
N ALA A 53 -11.88 -10.09 -7.94
CA ALA A 53 -11.94 -9.20 -6.79
C ALA A 53 -12.72 -7.91 -7.11
N LYS A 54 -13.43 -7.43 -6.09
CA LYS A 54 -14.14 -6.14 -6.11
C LYS A 54 -13.35 -5.17 -5.25
N GLY A 55 -12.84 -4.10 -5.83
CA GLY A 55 -12.09 -3.11 -5.07
C GLY A 55 -12.98 -2.28 -4.15
N SER A 56 -12.44 -1.92 -2.98
CA SER A 56 -13.20 -1.24 -1.92
C SER A 56 -13.06 0.29 -1.88
N LYS A 57 -12.03 0.87 -2.51
CA LYS A 57 -11.65 2.30 -2.33
C LYS A 57 -11.47 2.65 -0.86
N SER A 58 -10.65 1.88 -0.17
CA SER A 58 -10.38 2.07 1.25
C SER A 58 -8.98 1.64 1.61
N ILE A 59 -8.46 2.14 2.74
CA ILE A 59 -7.33 1.50 3.41
C ILE A 59 -7.84 0.19 4.02
N VAL A 60 -7.13 -0.91 3.77
CA VAL A 60 -7.57 -2.27 4.11
C VAL A 60 -6.55 -3.04 4.93
N GLY A 61 -5.40 -2.45 5.26
CA GLY A 61 -4.37 -3.17 5.99
C GLY A 61 -3.09 -2.36 6.08
N GLU A 62 -2.14 -2.96 6.77
CA GLU A 62 -0.84 -2.38 7.02
C GLU A 62 0.25 -3.43 6.89
N VAL A 63 1.33 -3.04 6.23
CA VAL A 63 2.52 -3.86 6.07
C VAL A 63 3.78 -3.07 6.40
N GLU A 64 4.86 -3.79 6.65
CA GLU A 64 6.19 -3.25 6.87
C GLU A 64 7.16 -3.79 5.82
N VAL A 65 7.99 -2.92 5.25
CA VAL A 65 9.02 -3.32 4.29
C VAL A 65 10.05 -4.21 4.98
N SER A 66 10.24 -5.42 4.46
CA SER A 66 11.17 -6.41 5.02
C SER A 66 12.43 -6.62 4.17
N GLY A 67 12.47 -6.07 2.96
CA GLY A 67 13.61 -6.15 2.05
C GLY A 67 13.60 -5.08 0.98
N SER A 68 14.57 -5.15 0.06
CA SER A 68 14.72 -4.25 -1.07
C SER A 68 13.96 -4.75 -2.32
N PHE A 69 13.89 -3.92 -3.36
CA PHE A 69 13.37 -4.35 -4.67
C PHE A 69 14.19 -5.47 -5.30
N ASP A 70 15.49 -5.54 -5.04
CA ASP A 70 16.36 -6.62 -5.53
C ASP A 70 16.05 -7.94 -4.83
N ASP A 71 15.79 -7.91 -3.51
CA ASP A 71 15.34 -9.08 -2.75
C ASP A 71 13.97 -9.56 -3.25
N GLY A 72 13.11 -8.61 -3.64
CA GLY A 72 11.81 -8.90 -4.24
C GLY A 72 11.89 -9.75 -5.50
N VAL A 73 12.96 -9.63 -6.30
CA VAL A 73 13.16 -10.44 -7.52
C VAL A 73 13.20 -11.93 -7.20
N ALA A 74 13.79 -12.31 -6.06
CA ALA A 74 13.97 -13.71 -5.68
C ALA A 74 12.67 -14.40 -5.20
N ILE A 75 11.70 -13.62 -4.74
CA ILE A 75 10.41 -14.13 -4.20
C ILE A 75 9.20 -13.73 -5.04
N ARG A 76 9.45 -13.09 -6.19
CA ARG A 76 8.43 -12.66 -7.14
C ARG A 76 7.65 -13.88 -7.65
N ALA A 77 6.33 -13.81 -7.60
CA ALA A 77 5.46 -14.83 -8.19
C ALA A 77 5.56 -14.84 -9.73
N ASP A 78 5.44 -16.02 -10.33
CA ASP A 78 5.52 -16.20 -11.78
C ASP A 78 4.44 -15.42 -12.55
N ASP A 79 3.28 -15.20 -11.93
CA ASP A 79 2.13 -14.49 -12.49
C ASP A 79 2.08 -13.00 -12.10
N GLU A 80 3.14 -12.48 -11.45
CA GLU A 80 3.24 -11.08 -11.06
C GLU A 80 3.27 -10.15 -12.29
N GLN A 81 2.34 -9.18 -12.28
CA GLN A 81 2.09 -8.24 -13.38
C GLN A 81 2.83 -6.90 -13.22
N HIS A 82 3.38 -6.62 -12.04
CA HIS A 82 4.18 -5.43 -11.77
C HIS A 82 5.63 -5.62 -12.21
N ASP A 83 6.29 -4.54 -12.62
CA ASP A 83 7.68 -4.63 -13.11
C ASP A 83 8.66 -4.94 -11.97
N ALA A 84 8.36 -4.46 -10.76
CA ALA A 84 9.16 -4.64 -9.56
C ALA A 84 8.24 -4.95 -8.36
N VAL A 85 8.74 -5.73 -7.40
CA VAL A 85 8.04 -6.06 -6.17
C VAL A 85 8.92 -5.79 -4.97
N LEU A 86 8.30 -5.42 -3.85
CA LEU A 86 8.98 -5.15 -2.60
C LEU A 86 8.54 -6.18 -1.56
N PRO A 87 9.47 -6.91 -0.91
CA PRO A 87 9.14 -7.82 0.19
C PRO A 87 8.54 -7.06 1.37
N VAL A 88 7.46 -7.60 1.94
CA VAL A 88 6.80 -7.02 3.11
C VAL A 88 6.40 -8.07 4.14
N GLY A 89 6.30 -7.65 5.40
CA GLY A 89 5.62 -8.38 6.46
C GLY A 89 4.27 -7.75 6.79
N VAL A 90 3.24 -8.58 6.99
CA VAL A 90 1.92 -8.09 7.41
C VAL A 90 1.97 -7.65 8.86
N VAL A 91 1.45 -6.47 9.14
CA VAL A 91 1.37 -5.94 10.50
C VAL A 91 -0.06 -5.87 10.98
N GLN A 92 -0.97 -5.38 10.12
CA GLN A 92 -2.40 -5.48 10.35
C GLN A 92 -3.04 -6.09 9.10
N ALA A 93 -3.57 -7.30 9.24
CA ALA A 93 -4.22 -8.00 8.16
C ALA A 93 -5.59 -7.42 7.86
N ARG A 94 -6.09 -7.65 6.65
CA ARG A 94 -7.40 -7.19 6.20
C ARG A 94 -8.56 -7.61 7.10
N ALA A 95 -8.48 -8.84 7.62
CA ALA A 95 -9.51 -9.39 8.49
C ALA A 95 -9.57 -8.72 9.87
N ASP A 96 -8.49 -8.05 10.29
CA ASP A 96 -8.30 -7.56 11.65
C ASP A 96 -8.50 -6.04 11.78
N VAL A 97 -8.94 -5.37 10.70
CA VAL A 97 -9.05 -3.90 10.65
C VAL A 97 -10.39 -3.43 10.14
N SER A 98 -10.82 -2.26 10.61
CA SER A 98 -11.94 -1.52 10.03
C SER A 98 -11.46 -0.74 8.80
N PRO A 99 -12.02 -0.96 7.60
CA PRO A 99 -11.52 -0.28 6.41
C PRO A 99 -11.82 1.23 6.42
N VAL A 100 -10.80 2.06 6.19
CA VAL A 100 -10.95 3.53 6.12
C VAL A 100 -11.34 3.94 4.71
N ARG A 101 -12.58 4.39 4.54
CA ARG A 101 -13.15 4.78 3.22
C ARG A 101 -12.45 6.02 2.64
N LEU A 102 -12.44 6.12 1.31
CA LEU A 102 -11.82 7.22 0.58
C LEU A 102 -12.17 8.61 1.13
N GLU A 103 -13.45 8.87 1.42
CA GLU A 103 -13.92 10.15 1.93
C GLU A 103 -13.19 10.51 3.23
N ARG A 104 -13.11 9.55 4.17
CA ARG A 104 -12.42 9.73 5.44
C ARG A 104 -10.91 9.88 5.28
N VAL A 105 -10.30 9.14 4.35
CA VAL A 105 -8.89 9.32 4.02
C VAL A 105 -8.63 10.75 3.53
N ARG A 106 -9.44 11.27 2.59
CA ARG A 106 -9.28 12.63 2.07
C ARG A 106 -9.40 13.71 3.15
N GLU A 107 -10.34 13.54 4.07
CA GLU A 107 -10.51 14.44 5.22
C GLU A 107 -9.25 14.46 6.10
N ILE A 108 -8.71 13.29 6.45
CA ILE A 108 -7.53 13.19 7.31
C ILE A 108 -6.28 13.76 6.62
N LEU A 109 -6.17 13.56 5.31
CA LEU A 109 -5.05 14.04 4.50
C LEU A 109 -5.17 15.51 4.09
N ASP A 110 -6.30 16.17 4.39
CA ASP A 110 -6.68 17.49 3.86
C ASP A 110 -6.47 17.60 2.33
N ASP A 111 -6.87 16.56 1.59
CA ASP A 111 -6.62 16.44 0.14
C ASP A 111 -7.81 15.79 -0.59
N GLU A 112 -8.81 16.60 -0.93
CA GLU A 112 -10.02 16.18 -1.64
C GLU A 112 -9.75 15.48 -2.99
N LYS A 113 -8.58 15.74 -3.60
CA LYS A 113 -8.22 15.20 -4.92
C LYS A 113 -7.45 13.89 -4.84
N TRP A 114 -7.09 13.43 -3.65
CA TRP A 114 -6.42 12.16 -3.47
C TRP A 114 -7.37 10.98 -3.80
N PRO A 115 -6.91 9.86 -4.38
CA PRO A 115 -5.61 9.69 -5.01
C PRO A 115 -5.54 10.36 -6.39
N ARG A 116 -4.36 10.84 -6.75
CA ARG A 116 -4.11 11.42 -8.08
C ARG A 116 -3.89 10.32 -9.12
N ARG A 117 -4.22 10.60 -10.37
CA ARG A 117 -4.00 9.65 -11.47
C ARG A 117 -2.50 9.32 -11.60
N GLY A 118 -2.16 8.03 -11.54
CA GLY A 118 -0.79 7.55 -11.64
C GLY A 118 0.01 7.62 -10.34
N GLU A 119 -0.60 8.05 -9.24
CA GLU A 119 -0.04 7.95 -7.91
C GLU A 119 0.03 6.47 -7.50
N SER A 120 1.17 6.06 -6.96
CA SER A 120 1.41 4.69 -6.49
C SER A 120 1.84 4.65 -5.03
N TRP A 121 2.37 5.75 -4.52
CA TRP A 121 2.84 5.92 -3.17
C TRP A 121 2.68 7.39 -2.77
N ARG A 122 2.22 7.63 -1.54
CA ARG A 122 2.17 8.94 -0.89
C ARG A 122 2.83 8.82 0.48
N PRO A 123 4.00 9.45 0.72
CA PRO A 123 4.53 9.60 2.07
C PRO A 123 3.52 10.28 3.00
N LEU A 124 3.50 9.90 4.27
CA LEU A 124 2.66 10.51 5.29
C LEU A 124 3.49 11.27 6.30
N SER A 125 2.92 12.32 6.90
CA SER A 125 3.40 12.81 8.19
C SER A 125 3.07 11.81 9.30
N GLU A 126 3.76 11.90 10.43
CA GLU A 126 3.45 11.08 11.60
C GLU A 126 1.97 11.27 12.03
N GLU A 127 1.49 12.51 12.01
CA GLU A 127 0.12 12.86 12.40
C GLU A 127 -0.92 12.22 11.47
N GLU A 128 -0.73 12.32 10.15
CA GLU A 128 -1.62 11.69 9.16
C GLU A 128 -1.65 10.18 9.33
N TYR A 129 -0.47 9.57 9.52
CA TYR A 129 -0.34 8.13 9.69
C TYR A 129 -1.01 7.63 10.97
N GLN A 130 -0.79 8.28 12.11
CA GLN A 130 -1.45 7.91 13.37
C GLN A 130 -2.97 8.11 13.31
N ALA A 131 -3.46 9.16 12.64
CA ALA A 131 -4.88 9.39 12.45
C ALA A 131 -5.54 8.26 11.64
N LEU A 132 -4.92 7.84 10.53
CA LEU A 132 -5.41 6.72 9.73
C LEU A 132 -5.35 5.37 10.49
N LEU A 133 -4.30 5.15 11.28
CA LEU A 133 -4.20 3.97 12.14
C LEU A 133 -5.30 3.93 13.21
N ALA A 134 -5.68 5.07 13.77
CA ALA A 134 -6.76 5.14 14.75
C ALA A 134 -8.10 4.71 14.12
N GLU A 135 -8.41 5.19 12.91
CA GLU A 135 -9.61 4.79 12.17
C GLU A 135 -9.64 3.29 11.86
N MET A 136 -8.48 2.68 11.60
CA MET A 136 -8.40 1.24 11.33
C MET A 136 -8.72 0.37 12.55
N ARG A 137 -8.55 0.89 13.77
CA ARG A 137 -8.76 0.16 15.02
C ARG A 137 -10.19 0.22 15.54
N GLY A 138 -10.98 1.19 15.09
CA GLY A 138 -12.37 1.40 15.52
C GLY A 138 -12.49 2.14 16.85
#